data_AF-A0A511MGU7-F1
#
_entry.id   AF-A0A511MGU7-F1
#
_cell.length_a   1.000
_cell.length_b   1.000
_cell.length_c   1.000
_cell.angle_alpha   90.00
_cell.angle_beta   90.00
_cell.angle_gamma   90.00
#
_symmetry.space_group_name_H-M   'P 1'
#
loop_
_entity.id
_entity.type
_entity.pdbx_description
1 polymer ?
#
loop_
_entity_poly.entity_id
_entity_poly.type
_entity_poly.pdbx_seq_one_letter_code
_entity_poly.pdbx_strand_id
1 'polypeptide(L)'
;MTPQLDVIGIVVTDMSASVAFYRRLGLDFPAGSEEAPHAEAALPNGFRLALDTEATIKSFHADWEPPSSAGRIGLAFRCADPDEVDSVYATFIEAGYDGEMKPWDAFWGQRYAVVLDPDGNGIDLYAPLPATD
;
A
#
# COMPACT_ATOMS: atom_id res chain seq x y z
N MET A 1 26.74 14.92 7.66
CA MET A 1 25.58 14.07 7.99
C MET A 1 24.94 13.62 6.69
N THR A 2 24.47 12.38 6.60
CA THR A 2 23.87 11.82 5.38
C THR A 2 22.35 11.71 5.58
N PRO A 3 21.52 12.12 4.61
CA PRO A 3 20.06 11.91 4.66
C PRO A 3 19.70 10.43 4.83
N GLN A 4 18.59 10.16 5.54
CA GLN A 4 18.04 8.83 5.74
C GLN A 4 16.63 8.76 5.16
N LEU A 5 16.27 7.62 4.59
CA LEU A 5 14.90 7.36 4.17
C LEU A 5 14.07 7.04 5.43
N ASP A 6 12.97 7.78 5.62
CA ASP A 6 12.20 7.76 6.87
C ASP A 6 10.69 7.56 6.65
N VAL A 7 10.18 8.03 5.50
CA VAL A 7 8.76 8.00 5.17
C VAL A 7 8.57 7.73 3.67
N ILE A 8 7.52 6.98 3.34
CA ILE A 8 6.93 6.96 2.00
C ILE A 8 5.61 7.73 2.06
N GLY A 9 5.44 8.70 1.16
CA GLY A 9 4.21 9.46 1.01
C GLY A 9 3.40 9.00 -0.19
N ILE A 10 2.09 8.93 -0.05
CA ILE A 10 1.13 8.63 -1.11
C ILE A 10 0.14 9.78 -1.18
N VAL A 11 -0.06 10.32 -2.38
CA VAL A 11 -1.11 11.32 -2.61
C VAL A 11 -2.40 10.58 -2.90
N VAL A 12 -3.47 10.91 -2.17
CA VAL A 12 -4.76 10.20 -2.22
C VAL A 12 -5.89 11.12 -2.67
N THR A 13 -6.81 10.58 -3.46
CA THR A 13 -8.02 11.28 -3.89
C THR A 13 -9.14 11.24 -2.85
N ASP A 14 -9.20 10.18 -2.04
CA ASP A 14 -10.15 10.01 -0.93
C ASP A 14 -9.43 9.45 0.31
N MET A 15 -9.25 10.32 1.31
CA MET A 15 -8.54 9.97 2.55
C MET A 15 -9.23 8.83 3.32
N SER A 16 -10.56 8.82 3.36
CA SER A 16 -11.32 7.82 4.11
C SER A 16 -11.19 6.45 3.45
N ALA A 17 -11.30 6.40 2.11
CA ALA A 17 -11.12 5.16 1.34
C ALA A 17 -9.70 4.60 1.52
N SER A 18 -8.68 5.46 1.42
CA SER A 18 -7.28 5.04 1.52
C SER A 18 -6.92 4.60 2.95
N VAL A 19 -7.35 5.32 4.00
CA VAL A 19 -7.17 4.88 5.39
C VAL A 19 -7.86 3.54 5.63
N ALA A 20 -9.09 3.35 5.13
CA ALA A 20 -9.80 2.08 5.27
C ALA A 20 -9.07 0.93 4.55
N PHE A 21 -8.54 1.17 3.36
CA PHE A 21 -7.73 0.20 2.61
C PHE A 21 -6.49 -0.21 3.40
N TYR A 22 -5.65 0.74 3.84
CA TYR A 22 -4.41 0.41 4.52
C TYR A 22 -4.62 -0.18 5.93
N ARG A 23 -5.71 0.17 6.63
CA ARG A 23 -6.07 -0.52 7.88
C ARG A 23 -6.38 -2.00 7.66
N ARG A 24 -6.93 -2.40 6.50
CA ARG A 24 -7.12 -3.82 6.17
C ARG A 24 -5.80 -4.57 5.99
N LEU A 25 -4.72 -3.87 5.65
CA LEU A 25 -3.34 -4.40 5.61
C LEU A 25 -2.65 -4.35 6.98
N GLY A 26 -3.36 -3.94 8.03
CA GLY A 26 -2.84 -3.90 9.41
C GLY A 26 -2.10 -2.62 9.79
N LEU A 27 -2.15 -1.55 8.97
CA LEU A 27 -1.58 -0.26 9.37
C LEU A 27 -2.48 0.44 10.38
N ASP A 28 -1.87 0.93 11.45
CA ASP A 28 -2.57 1.65 12.52
C ASP A 28 -2.51 3.16 12.29
N PHE A 29 -3.53 3.69 11.63
CA PHE A 29 -3.76 5.13 11.51
C PHE A 29 -4.57 5.64 12.72
N PRO A 30 -4.14 6.74 13.40
CA PRO A 30 -4.86 7.32 14.51
C PRO A 30 -6.34 7.61 14.21
N ALA A 31 -7.19 7.60 15.23
CA ALA A 31 -8.61 7.92 15.08
C ALA A 31 -8.81 9.34 14.52
N GLY A 32 -9.69 9.48 13.51
CA GLY A 32 -9.96 10.75 12.83
C GLY A 32 -9.03 11.05 11.64
N SER A 33 -8.10 10.14 11.32
CA SER A 33 -7.22 10.26 10.15
C SER A 33 -8.00 10.37 8.84
N GLU A 34 -9.18 9.77 8.76
CA GLU A 34 -10.08 9.76 7.59
C GLU A 34 -10.54 11.15 7.16
N GLU A 35 -10.53 12.12 8.09
CA GLU A 35 -10.94 13.51 7.86
C GLU A 35 -9.75 14.47 7.78
N ALA A 36 -8.53 13.96 8.01
CA ALA A 36 -7.34 14.78 8.07
C ALA A 36 -6.79 15.09 6.66
N PRO A 37 -6.20 16.29 6.44
CA PRO A 37 -5.53 16.61 5.18
C PRO A 37 -4.22 15.82 4.98
N HIS A 38 -3.69 15.26 6.06
CA HIS A 38 -2.47 14.47 6.16
C HIS A 38 -2.62 13.44 7.28
N ALA A 39 -2.26 12.19 7.02
CA ALA A 39 -2.33 11.10 7.99
C ALA A 39 -1.08 10.23 7.93
N GLU A 40 -0.61 9.74 9.08
CA GLU A 40 0.56 8.86 9.15
C GLU A 40 0.26 7.58 9.93
N ALA A 41 0.80 6.47 9.45
CA ALA A 41 0.88 5.21 10.18
C ALA A 41 2.36 4.88 10.46
N ALA A 42 2.67 4.66 11.74
CA ALA A 42 4.00 4.22 12.16
C ALA A 42 4.16 2.73 11.92
N LEU A 43 5.29 2.32 11.33
CA LEU A 43 5.65 0.92 11.14
C LEU A 43 6.56 0.44 12.29
N PRO A 44 6.56 -0.87 12.62
CA PRO A 44 7.34 -1.41 13.75
C PRO A 44 8.85 -1.13 13.70
N ASN A 45 9.40 -0.89 12.52
CA ASN A 45 10.81 -0.58 12.29
C ASN A 45 11.15 0.92 12.41
N GLY A 46 10.19 1.76 12.80
CA GLY A 46 10.35 3.22 12.91
C GLY A 46 10.13 3.97 11.59
N PHE A 47 9.89 3.27 10.48
CA PHE A 47 9.53 3.86 9.21
C PHE A 47 8.06 4.33 9.22
N ARG A 48 7.69 5.25 8.33
CA ARG A 48 6.32 5.79 8.28
C ARG A 48 5.71 5.65 6.90
N LEU A 49 4.41 5.40 6.85
CA LEU A 49 3.60 5.61 5.66
C LEU A 49 2.75 6.86 5.89
N ALA A 50 2.85 7.83 4.97
CA ALA A 50 2.07 9.06 5.00
C ALA A 50 1.07 9.08 3.83
N LEU A 51 -0.13 9.57 4.11
CA LEU A 51 -1.16 9.86 3.12
C LEU A 51 -1.41 11.37 3.12
N ASP A 52 -1.43 11.96 1.93
CA ASP A 52 -1.70 13.39 1.74
C ASP A 52 -2.83 13.57 0.74
N THR A 53 -3.81 14.40 1.05
CA THR A 53 -4.83 14.74 0.04
C THR A 53 -4.22 15.53 -1.11
N GLU A 54 -4.77 15.43 -2.31
CA GLU A 54 -4.33 16.27 -3.43
C GLU A 54 -4.37 17.77 -3.10
N ALA A 55 -5.36 18.20 -2.32
CA ALA A 55 -5.48 19.59 -1.88
C ALA A 55 -4.30 20.03 -0.99
N THR A 56 -3.85 19.15 -0.10
CA THR A 56 -2.64 19.36 0.72
C THR A 56 -1.43 19.55 -0.17
N ILE A 57 -1.20 18.66 -1.14
CA ILE A 57 -0.07 18.76 -2.07
C ILE A 57 -0.13 20.05 -2.89
N LYS A 58 -1.28 20.37 -3.48
CA LYS A 58 -1.47 21.58 -4.30
C LYS A 58 -1.28 22.88 -3.52
N SER A 59 -1.43 22.87 -2.19
CA SER A 59 -1.23 24.06 -1.35
C SER A 59 0.22 24.57 -1.35
N PHE A 60 1.20 23.69 -1.59
CA PHE A 60 2.62 24.02 -1.63
C PHE A 60 3.34 23.60 -2.93
N HIS A 61 2.68 22.81 -3.77
CA HIS A 61 3.13 22.42 -5.10
C HIS A 61 2.00 22.69 -6.11
N ALA A 62 1.79 23.97 -6.43
CA ALA A 62 0.62 24.45 -7.16
C ALA A 62 0.43 23.81 -8.56
N ASP A 63 1.53 23.45 -9.23
CA ASP A 63 1.52 22.85 -10.57
C ASP A 63 1.50 21.31 -10.54
N TRP A 64 1.30 20.70 -9.35
CA TRP A 64 1.17 19.25 -9.25
C TRP A 64 -0.10 18.76 -9.93
N GLU A 65 0.07 17.76 -10.79
CA GLU A 65 -1.03 17.04 -11.42
C GLU A 65 -0.90 15.54 -11.11
N PRO A 66 -2.03 14.82 -10.96
CA PRO A 66 -2.01 13.38 -10.77
C PRO A 66 -1.27 12.66 -11.90
N PRO A 67 -0.52 11.58 -11.61
CA PRO A 67 0.16 10.82 -12.64
C PRO A 67 -0.85 10.16 -13.60
N SER A 68 -0.53 10.14 -14.89
CA SER A 68 -1.40 9.52 -15.92
C SER A 68 -1.31 7.99 -15.99
N SER A 69 -0.41 7.38 -15.22
CA SER A 69 -0.22 5.93 -15.16
C SER A 69 0.44 5.53 -13.84
N ALA A 70 -0.07 4.46 -13.22
CA ALA A 70 0.56 3.80 -12.07
C ALA A 70 1.82 2.99 -12.48
N GLY A 71 2.46 2.34 -11.49
CA GLY A 71 3.42 1.25 -11.74
C GLY A 71 4.92 1.61 -11.69
N ARG A 72 5.31 2.76 -11.13
CA ARG A 72 6.75 3.07 -10.89
C ARG A 72 7.25 2.59 -9.53
N ILE A 73 6.36 2.45 -8.58
CA ILE A 73 6.64 2.05 -7.20
C ILE A 73 5.58 1.00 -6.83
N GLY A 74 6.01 -0.09 -6.22
CA GLY A 74 5.15 -1.06 -5.56
C GLY A 74 5.42 -1.05 -4.06
N LEU A 75 4.37 -1.23 -3.25
CA LEU A 75 4.48 -1.36 -1.80
C LEU A 75 4.24 -2.81 -1.39
N ALA A 76 5.27 -3.48 -0.90
CA ALA A 76 5.23 -4.90 -0.62
C ALA A 76 4.95 -5.22 0.85
N PHE A 77 3.87 -5.97 1.07
CA PHE A 77 3.42 -6.49 2.34
C PHE A 77 3.78 -7.96 2.45
N ARG A 78 4.55 -8.27 3.49
CA ARG A 78 4.94 -9.65 3.78
C ARG A 78 3.83 -10.36 4.53
N CYS A 79 3.33 -11.44 3.94
CA CYS A 79 2.50 -12.45 4.58
C CYS A 79 3.38 -13.47 5.34
N ALA A 80 2.78 -14.15 6.30
CA ALA A 80 3.38 -15.20 7.12
C ALA A 80 3.82 -16.40 6.27
N ASP A 81 2.98 -16.80 5.31
CA ASP A 81 3.18 -17.96 4.45
C ASP A 81 2.42 -17.80 3.10
N PRO A 82 2.65 -18.70 2.13
CA PRO A 82 1.94 -18.67 0.85
C PRO A 82 0.41 -18.70 0.95
N ASP A 83 -0.18 -19.42 1.91
CA ASP A 83 -1.63 -19.53 2.03
C ASP A 83 -2.25 -18.20 2.47
N GLU A 84 -1.55 -17.43 3.32
CA GLU A 84 -1.98 -16.09 3.70
C GLU A 84 -1.97 -15.12 2.52
N VAL A 85 -1.05 -15.25 1.55
CA VAL A 85 -1.08 -14.42 0.32
C VAL A 85 -2.40 -14.60 -0.42
N ASP A 86 -2.82 -15.84 -0.64
CA ASP A 86 -4.07 -16.17 -1.32
C ASP A 86 -5.30 -15.69 -0.53
N SER A 87 -5.29 -15.89 0.78
CA SER A 87 -6.39 -15.51 1.67
C SER A 87 -6.58 -13.99 1.74
N VAL A 88 -5.48 -13.24 1.91
CA VAL A 88 -5.51 -11.77 1.93
C VAL A 88 -5.95 -11.26 0.57
N TYR A 89 -5.39 -11.77 -0.53
CA TYR A 89 -5.83 -11.38 -1.87
C TYR A 89 -7.34 -11.57 -2.05
N ALA A 90 -7.87 -12.76 -1.72
CA ALA A 90 -9.30 -13.04 -1.82
C ALA A 90 -10.15 -12.06 -0.99
N THR A 91 -9.73 -11.74 0.24
CA THR A 91 -10.40 -10.78 1.12
C THR A 91 -10.51 -9.39 0.48
N PHE A 92 -9.48 -8.94 -0.23
CA PHE A 92 -9.49 -7.64 -0.92
C PHE A 92 -10.44 -7.66 -2.13
N ILE A 93 -10.45 -8.73 -2.92
CA ILE A 93 -11.39 -8.87 -4.05
C ILE A 93 -12.83 -8.91 -3.56
N GLU A 94 -13.12 -9.66 -2.48
CA GLU A 94 -14.45 -9.73 -1.88
C GLU A 94 -14.92 -8.38 -1.31
N ALA A 95 -13.98 -7.56 -0.82
CA ALA A 95 -14.25 -6.20 -0.38
C ALA A 95 -14.45 -5.20 -1.55
N GLY A 96 -14.28 -5.65 -2.80
CA GLY A 96 -14.48 -4.85 -4.01
C GLY A 96 -13.26 -4.08 -4.50
N TYR A 97 -12.06 -4.38 -3.98
CA TYR A 97 -10.82 -3.80 -4.51
C TYR A 97 -10.34 -4.53 -5.77
N ASP A 98 -9.60 -3.82 -6.60
CA ASP A 98 -9.11 -4.36 -7.87
C ASP A 98 -7.88 -5.26 -7.64
N GLY A 99 -7.92 -6.45 -8.25
CA GLY A 99 -6.78 -7.35 -8.29
C GLY A 99 -6.05 -7.22 -9.62
N GLU A 100 -4.86 -6.63 -9.61
CA GLU A 100 -4.04 -6.49 -10.81
C GLU A 100 -3.44 -7.84 -11.23
N MET A 101 -2.92 -8.60 -10.27
CA MET A 101 -2.28 -9.90 -10.50
C MET A 101 -2.75 -10.93 -9.46
N LYS A 102 -3.45 -11.97 -9.92
CA LYS A 102 -3.88 -13.10 -9.08
C LYS A 102 -2.67 -13.83 -8.49
N PRO A 103 -2.79 -14.45 -7.29
CA PRO A 103 -1.71 -15.18 -6.65
C PRO A 103 -1.00 -16.19 -7.58
N TRP A 104 0.34 -16.12 -7.61
CA TRP A 104 1.19 -17.01 -8.40
C TRP A 104 2.52 -17.29 -7.69
N ASP A 105 3.17 -18.38 -8.10
CA ASP A 105 4.52 -18.71 -7.65
C ASP A 105 5.52 -18.02 -8.57
N ALA A 106 6.14 -16.96 -8.05
CA ALA A 106 7.09 -16.16 -8.80
C ALA A 106 8.44 -16.86 -8.93
N PHE A 107 9.12 -16.67 -10.07
CA PHE A 107 10.40 -17.34 -10.38
C PHE A 107 11.53 -17.02 -9.40
N TRP A 108 11.38 -15.97 -8.59
CA TRP A 108 12.31 -15.58 -7.54
C TRP A 108 12.02 -16.21 -6.17
N GLY A 109 11.14 -17.22 -6.11
CA GLY A 109 10.94 -18.05 -4.92
C GLY A 109 9.94 -17.48 -3.91
N GLN A 110 8.90 -16.79 -4.38
CA GLN A 110 7.85 -16.23 -3.53
C GLN A 110 6.47 -16.56 -4.09
N ARG A 111 5.52 -16.87 -3.19
CA ARG A 111 4.11 -16.71 -3.50
C ARG A 111 3.85 -15.21 -3.55
N TYR A 112 3.23 -14.73 -4.62
CA TYR A 112 3.09 -13.30 -4.89
C TYR A 112 1.70 -13.00 -5.44
N ALA A 113 1.15 -11.85 -5.11
CA ALA A 113 -0.08 -11.31 -5.69
C ALA A 113 -0.02 -9.78 -5.69
N VAL A 114 -0.82 -9.12 -6.53
CA VAL A 114 -0.90 -7.65 -6.56
C VAL A 114 -2.36 -7.21 -6.55
N VAL A 115 -2.71 -6.38 -5.56
CA VAL A 115 -3.97 -5.63 -5.52
C VAL A 115 -3.69 -4.15 -5.75
N LEU A 116 -4.70 -3.39 -6.14
CA LEU A 116 -4.61 -1.94 -6.27
C LEU A 116 -5.23 -1.25 -5.06
N ASP A 117 -4.56 -0.22 -4.57
CA ASP A 117 -5.18 0.72 -3.63
C ASP A 117 -6.26 1.58 -4.34
N PRO A 118 -7.04 2.40 -3.60
CA PRO A 118 -8.12 3.20 -4.18
C PRO A 118 -7.68 4.17 -5.28
N ASP A 119 -6.40 4.54 -5.31
CA ASP A 119 -5.82 5.48 -6.27
C ASP A 119 -5.05 4.75 -7.40
N GLY A 120 -5.11 3.41 -7.42
CA GLY A 120 -4.53 2.57 -8.47
C GLY A 120 -3.05 2.23 -8.27
N ASN A 121 -2.47 2.46 -7.09
CA ASN A 121 -1.10 2.05 -6.79
C ASN A 121 -1.03 0.54 -6.54
N GLY A 122 0.01 -0.12 -7.07
CA GLY A 122 0.25 -1.54 -6.88
C GLY A 122 0.71 -1.85 -5.46
N ILE A 123 -0.04 -2.72 -4.79
CA ILE A 123 0.23 -3.23 -3.46
C ILE A 123 0.50 -4.72 -3.56
N ASP A 124 1.75 -5.10 -3.30
CA ASP A 124 2.20 -6.47 -3.44
C ASP A 124 1.96 -7.24 -2.15
N LEU A 125 1.41 -8.45 -2.25
CA LEU A 125 1.28 -9.42 -1.16
C LEU A 125 2.26 -10.55 -1.44
N TYR A 126 3.13 -10.87 -0.48
CA TYR A 126 4.12 -11.91 -0.74
C TYR A 126 4.52 -12.73 0.48
N ALA A 127 4.92 -13.98 0.22
CA ALA A 127 5.57 -14.84 1.19
C ALA A 127 6.65 -15.70 0.49
N PRO A 128 7.75 -16.06 1.17
CA PRO A 128 8.71 -17.00 0.61
C PRO A 128 8.04 -18.36 0.36
N LEU A 129 8.35 -18.98 -0.79
CA LEU A 129 7.96 -20.38 -1.02
C LEU A 129 8.78 -21.30 -0.10
N PRO A 130 8.24 -22.48 0.26
CA PRO A 130 9.02 -23.50 0.95
C PRO A 130 10.30 -23.83 0.15
N ALA A 131 11.41 -24.06 0.85
CA ALA A 131 12.62 -24.54 0.20
C ALA A 131 12.32 -25.88 -0.48
N THR A 132 12.66 -26.01 -1.77
CA THR A 132 12.72 -27.32 -2.42
C THR A 132 14.01 -28.01 -1.99
N ASP A 133 13.88 -29.16 -1.33
CA ASP A 133 14.99 -30.08 -1.03
C ASP A 133 15.64 -30.64 -2.32
#